data_AF-A0A961IIE5-F1
#
_entry.id   AF-A0A961IIE5-F1
#
_cell.length_a   1.000
_cell.length_b   1.000
_cell.length_c   1.000
_cell.angle_alpha   90.00
_cell.angle_beta   90.00
_cell.angle_gamma   90.00
#
_symmetry.space_group_name_H-M   'P 1'
#
loop_
_entity.id
_entity.type
_entity.pdbx_description
1 polymer ?
#
loop_
_entity_poly.entity_id
_entity_poly.type
_entity_poly.pdbx_seq_one_letter_code
_entity_poly.pdbx_strand_id
1 'polypeptide(L)'
;KQNGFDTGQSDSHIIPVIVGAESKALGYTQYLLEQGYDVRAIRPPTVPTGTSRLRICVHADHTDEQIDQLTEHIVCARKQIG
;
A
#
# COMPACT_ATOMS: atom_id res chain seq x y z
N LYS A 1 -13.53 -6.35 -0.96
CA LYS A 1 -12.57 -5.25 -0.70
C LYS A 1 -13.24 -4.20 0.18
N GLN A 2 -13.12 -4.34 1.50
CA GLN A 2 -13.57 -3.32 2.44
C GLN A 2 -12.61 -2.13 2.36
N ASN A 3 -13.07 -0.89 2.57
CA ASN A 3 -12.29 0.37 2.49
C ASN A 3 -12.03 1.00 1.11
N GLY A 4 -12.45 0.37 0.01
CA GLY A 4 -12.47 1.01 -1.33
C GLY A 4 -11.12 1.17 -2.01
N PHE A 5 -10.09 0.46 -1.58
CA PHE A 5 -8.81 0.38 -2.29
C PHE A 5 -8.88 -0.62 -3.44
N ASP A 6 -8.30 -0.27 -4.59
CA ASP A 6 -8.11 -1.23 -5.66
C ASP A 6 -6.85 -2.07 -5.39
N THR A 7 -7.09 -3.30 -4.95
CA THR A 7 -6.04 -4.30 -4.71
C THR A 7 -5.70 -5.18 -5.93
N GLY A 8 -6.21 -4.86 -7.13
CA GLY A 8 -6.09 -5.71 -8.33
C GLY A 8 -6.79 -7.08 -8.20
N GLN A 9 -6.40 -8.04 -9.04
CA GLN A 9 -6.73 -9.47 -8.90
C GLN A 9 -5.54 -10.17 -8.24
N SER A 10 -5.31 -9.91 -6.95
CA SER A 10 -4.20 -10.57 -6.25
C SER A 10 -4.62 -11.95 -5.76
N ASP A 11 -4.00 -12.98 -6.36
CA ASP A 11 -4.07 -14.38 -5.96
C ASP A 11 -2.72 -14.88 -5.40
N SER A 12 -1.88 -13.96 -4.91
CA SER A 12 -0.51 -14.24 -4.44
C SER A 12 -0.21 -13.54 -3.12
N HIS A 13 0.95 -13.82 -2.53
CA HIS A 13 1.47 -13.18 -1.31
C HIS A 13 1.85 -11.70 -1.52
N ILE A 14 1.80 -11.22 -2.76
CA ILE A 14 2.06 -9.82 -3.13
C ILE A 14 0.74 -9.14 -3.45
N ILE A 15 0.33 -8.20 -2.60
CA ILE A 15 -0.91 -7.45 -2.76
C ILE A 15 -0.57 -6.05 -3.30
N PRO A 16 -0.89 -5.74 -4.58
CA PRO A 16 -0.72 -4.40 -5.11
C PRO A 16 -1.87 -3.51 -4.61
N VAL A 17 -1.59 -2.31 -4.10
CA VAL A 17 -2.61 -1.31 -3.75
C VAL A 17 -2.45 -0.09 -4.64
N ILE A 18 -3.39 0.15 -5.55
CA ILE A 18 -3.29 1.24 -6.52
C ILE A 18 -3.68 2.56 -5.84
N VAL A 19 -2.75 3.51 -5.86
CA VAL A 19 -2.89 4.84 -5.21
C VAL A 19 -2.82 5.98 -6.22
N GLY A 20 -2.45 5.69 -7.47
CA GLY A 20 -2.53 6.60 -8.60
C GLY A 20 -1.29 7.47 -8.78
N ALA A 21 -1.30 8.67 -8.21
CA ALA A 21 -0.21 9.63 -8.38
C ALA A 21 1.08 9.17 -7.67
N GLU A 22 2.24 9.48 -8.26
CA GLU A 22 3.55 9.12 -7.69
C GLU A 22 3.74 9.73 -6.30
N SER A 23 3.44 11.03 -6.17
CA SER A 23 3.56 11.76 -4.90
C SER A 23 2.71 11.14 -3.79
N LYS A 24 1.52 10.64 -4.13
CA LYS A 24 0.70 9.89 -3.17
C LYS A 24 1.41 8.60 -2.74
N ALA A 25 1.89 7.81 -3.69
CA ALA A 25 2.58 6.55 -3.39
C ALA A 25 3.81 6.74 -2.48
N LEU A 26 4.58 7.81 -2.72
CA LEU A 26 5.69 8.18 -1.86
C LEU A 26 5.24 8.63 -0.46
N GLY A 27 4.16 9.42 -0.38
CA GLY A 27 3.56 9.80 0.91
C GLY A 27 3.10 8.60 1.73
N TYR A 28 2.46 7.61 1.10
CA TYR A 28 2.04 6.37 1.76
C TYR A 28 3.26 5.59 2.27
N THR A 29 4.30 5.46 1.43
CA THR A 29 5.54 4.78 1.80
C THR A 29 6.17 5.43 3.03
N GLN A 30 6.28 6.76 3.02
CA GLN A 30 6.87 7.51 4.13
C GLN A 30 6.06 7.33 5.42
N TYR A 31 4.75 7.51 5.36
CA TYR A 31 3.88 7.37 6.53
C TYR A 31 3.95 5.95 7.11
N LEU A 32 3.83 4.92 6.26
CA LEU A 32 3.87 3.53 6.71
C LEU A 32 5.23 3.19 7.33
N LEU A 33 6.32 3.71 6.76
CA LEU A 33 7.67 3.55 7.32
C LEU A 33 7.77 4.17 8.72
N GLU A 34 7.18 5.34 8.95
CA GLU A 34 7.13 5.98 10.28
C GLU A 34 6.30 5.18 11.29
N GLN A 35 5.33 4.39 10.83
CA GLN A 35 4.55 3.46 11.67
C GLN A 35 5.24 2.09 11.84
N GLY A 36 6.44 1.90 11.27
CA GLY A 36 7.22 0.67 11.37
C GLY A 36 6.98 -0.36 10.27
N TYR A 37 6.24 -0.01 9.20
CA TYR A 37 5.96 -0.89 8.07
C TYR A 37 6.76 -0.50 6.82
N ASP A 38 7.64 -1.38 6.34
CA ASP A 38 8.36 -1.19 5.07
C ASP A 38 7.49 -1.64 3.88
N VAL A 39 6.72 -0.70 3.32
CA VAL A 39 5.92 -0.92 2.11
C VAL A 39 6.47 -0.10 0.95
N ARG A 40 6.85 -0.77 -0.14
CA ARG A 40 7.46 -0.10 -1.29
C ARG A 40 6.45 0.39 -2.31
N ALA A 41 6.56 1.66 -2.70
CA ALA A 41 5.88 2.19 -3.87
C ALA A 41 6.54 1.76 -5.19
N ILE A 42 5.71 1.31 -6.14
CA ILE A 42 6.06 1.11 -7.54
C ILE A 42 5.52 2.30 -8.33
N ARG A 43 6.43 2.99 -9.02
CA ARG A 43 6.19 4.26 -9.72
C ARG A 43 6.81 4.24 -11.12
N PRO A 44 6.50 5.21 -12.00
CA PRO A 44 7.14 5.31 -13.32
C PRO A 44 8.68 5.32 -13.23
N PRO A 45 9.41 4.76 -14.21
CA PRO A 45 8.95 4.21 -15.49
C PRO A 45 8.42 2.76 -15.41
N THR A 46 8.44 2.12 -14.24
CA THR A 46 8.07 0.70 -14.08
C THR A 46 6.56 0.46 -14.26
N VAL A 47 5.73 1.49 -14.04
CA VAL A 47 4.29 1.47 -14.27
C VAL A 47 3.86 2.74 -15.01
N PRO A 48 2.74 2.71 -15.76
CA PRO A 48 2.21 3.90 -16.41
C PRO A 48 1.97 5.05 -15.43
N THR A 49 2.22 6.29 -15.87
CA THR A 49 1.94 7.50 -15.11
C THR A 49 0.48 7.53 -14.64
N GLY A 50 0.26 7.87 -13.37
CA GLY A 50 -1.08 7.88 -12.77
C GLY A 50 -1.58 6.51 -12.32
N THR A 51 -0.77 5.44 -12.44
CA THR A 51 -1.08 4.10 -11.93
C THR A 51 -0.07 3.59 -10.90
N SER A 52 0.56 4.52 -10.17
CA SER A 52 1.47 4.17 -9.08
C SER A 52 0.72 3.34 -8.03
N ARG A 53 1.42 2.35 -7.49
CA ARG A 53 0.84 1.36 -6.58
C ARG A 53 1.81 1.00 -5.48
N LEU A 54 1.31 0.70 -4.29
CA LEU A 54 2.08 0.12 -3.22
C LEU A 54 2.17 -1.39 -3.44
N ARG A 55 3.34 -1.98 -3.19
CA ARG A 55 3.55 -3.43 -3.23
C ARG A 55 3.66 -3.92 -1.79
N ILE A 56 2.59 -4.52 -1.28
CA ILE A 56 2.57 -5.14 0.05
C ILE A 56 2.97 -6.60 -0.12
N CYS A 57 4.00 -7.03 0.62
CA CYS A 57 4.44 -8.42 0.66
C CYS A 57 4.02 -9.01 2.01
N VAL A 58 3.14 -10.00 1.99
CA VAL A 58 2.74 -10.71 3.21
C VAL A 58 3.64 -11.94 3.36
N HIS A 59 4.19 -12.11 4.56
CA HIS A 59 5.03 -13.24 4.94
C HIS A 59 4.26 -14.15 5.91
N ALA A 60 4.64 -15.43 5.96
CA ALA A 60 3.99 -16.41 6.84
C ALA A 60 4.16 -16.10 8.33
N ASP A 61 5.20 -15.34 8.68
CA ASP A 61 5.48 -14.91 10.06
C ASP A 61 4.64 -13.70 10.51
N HIS A 62 3.87 -13.08 9.60
CA HIS A 62 2.99 -11.97 9.99
C HIS A 62 1.74 -12.50 10.70
N THR A 63 1.41 -11.88 11.84
CA THR A 63 0.15 -12.18 12.55
C THR A 63 -1.02 -11.46 11.91
N ASP A 64 -2.23 -11.98 12.10
CA ASP A 64 -3.47 -11.32 11.64
C ASP A 64 -3.58 -9.90 12.20
N GLU A 65 -3.20 -9.69 13.46
CA GLU A 65 -3.17 -8.36 14.10
C GLU A 65 -2.23 -7.38 13.39
N GLN A 66 -1.06 -7.82 12.92
CA GLN A 66 -0.15 -6.96 12.14
C GLN A 66 -0.76 -6.58 10.79
N ILE A 67 -1.50 -7.49 10.16
CA ILE A 67 -2.19 -7.25 8.89
C ILE A 67 -3.36 -6.28 9.09
N ASP A 68 -4.11 -6.43 10.16
CA ASP A 68 -5.20 -5.54 10.52
C ASP A 68 -4.69 -4.12 10.81
N GLN A 69 -3.64 -3.99 11.64
CA GLN A 69 -3.00 -2.71 11.92
C GLN A 69 -2.44 -2.04 10.66
N LEU A 70 -1.78 -2.81 9.78
CA LEU A 70 -1.30 -2.30 8.49
C LEU A 70 -2.47 -1.75 7.66
N THR A 71 -3.59 -2.46 7.63
CA THR A 71 -4.79 -2.05 6.89
C THR A 71 -5.37 -0.76 7.46
N GLU A 72 -5.45 -0.63 8.79
CA GLU A 72 -5.87 0.60 9.46
C GLU A 72 -4.96 1.78 9.13
N HIS A 73 -3.65 1.58 9.18
CA HIS A 73 -2.67 2.62 8.83
C HIS A 73 -2.79 3.04 7.37
N ILE A 74 -3.01 2.12 6.43
CA ILE A 74 -3.25 2.47 5.02
C ILE A 74 -4.53 3.32 4.87
N VAL A 75 -5.60 2.98 5.58
CA VAL A 75 -6.83 3.77 5.59
C VAL A 75 -6.62 5.16 6.21
N CYS A 76 -5.83 5.24 7.29
CA CYS A 76 -5.49 6.49 7.95
C CYS A 76 -4.65 7.40 7.04
N ALA A 77 -3.63 6.83 6.40
CA ALA A 77 -2.77 7.51 5.43
C ALA A 77 -3.58 8.15 4.29
N ARG A 78 -4.67 7.51 3.84
CA ARG A 78 -5.57 8.09 2.83
C ARG A 78 -6.14 9.43 3.25
N LYS A 79 -6.50 9.60 4.53
CA LYS A 79 -7.04 10.88 5.03
C LYS A 79 -6.00 12.00 5.03
N GLN A 80 -4.72 11.65 5.16
CA GLN A 80 -3.61 12.60 5.20
C GLN A 80 -3.10 12.96 3.80
N ILE A 81 -3.13 12.00 2.87
CA ILE A 81 -2.51 12.11 1.54
C ILE A 81 -3.54 12.49 0.46
N GLY A 82 -4.84 12.29 0.71
CA GLY A 82 -5.96 12.64 -0.18
C GLY A 82 -6.36 11.50 -1.10
#